data_AF-A0A915UUU9-F1
#
_entry.id   AF-A0A915UUU9-F1
#
_cell.length_a   1.000
_cell.length_b   1.000
_cell.length_c   1.000
_cell.angle_alpha   90.00
_cell.angle_beta   90.00
_cell.angle_gamma   90.00
#
_symmetry.space_group_name_H-M   'P 1'
#
loop_
_entity.id
_entity.type
_entity.pdbx_description
1 polymer ?
#
loop_
_entity_poly.entity_id
_entity_poly.type
_entity_poly.pdbx_seq_one_letter_code
_entity_poly.pdbx_strand_id
1 'polypeptide(L)'
;MRNRTIRWTTGLLGVLFALSLLACSGGGGGGGTTTFSLAVTGNPTGARVYLNGQLVENPQRITLLPGTHRIRVETTLSNGQVVAQEFTVVAGSVGSIQYDLSRYQIETNPATIEVWAGEQIQVAATLRDLQTNGIVSADFIFSVRDPNLATAQKLSTNAVRITGVRQGATRLVITDGGTGVTFEVPISVLDFPPPPN
;
A
#
# COMPACT_ATOMS: atom_id res chain seq x y z
N MET A 1 22.11 -14.84 31.44
CA MET A 1 21.98 -13.52 32.11
C MET A 1 22.27 -12.45 31.05
N ARG A 2 21.42 -11.52 30.60
CA ARG A 2 20.15 -10.93 31.05
C ARG A 2 19.22 -10.79 29.81
N ASN A 3 18.02 -11.34 29.86
CA ASN A 3 16.97 -11.01 28.89
C ASN A 3 16.27 -9.71 29.35
N ARG A 4 16.32 -8.66 28.54
CA ARG A 4 15.48 -7.47 28.74
C ARG A 4 14.17 -7.67 27.97
N THR A 5 13.17 -8.16 28.67
CA THR A 5 11.75 -8.10 28.27
C THR A 5 11.30 -6.64 28.21
N ILE A 6 10.93 -6.16 27.02
CA ILE A 6 10.22 -4.88 26.86
C ILE A 6 8.73 -5.16 27.00
N ARG A 7 8.16 -4.67 28.10
CA ARG A 7 6.73 -4.66 28.39
C ARG A 7 6.10 -3.50 27.62
N TRP A 8 5.20 -3.78 26.69
CA TRP A 8 4.29 -2.77 26.14
C TRP A 8 3.10 -2.66 27.09
N THR A 9 3.14 -1.64 27.94
CA THR A 9 2.02 -1.25 28.78
C THR A 9 0.94 -0.59 27.93
N THR A 10 -0.25 -1.17 28.04
CA THR A 10 -1.57 -0.66 27.70
C THR A 10 -1.71 0.85 27.94
N GLY A 11 -2.24 1.56 26.95
CA GLY A 11 -2.62 2.98 27.05
C GLY A 11 -3.94 3.23 26.31
N LEU A 12 -5.01 2.62 26.81
CA LEU A 12 -6.39 3.01 26.54
C LEU A 12 -6.60 4.40 27.17
N LEU A 13 -6.68 5.43 26.36
CA LEU A 13 -7.31 6.69 26.75
C LEU A 13 -8.34 7.07 25.69
N GLY A 14 -9.51 6.47 25.81
CA GLY A 14 -10.74 7.05 25.31
C GLY A 14 -11.08 8.26 26.17
N VAL A 15 -10.99 9.45 25.61
CA VAL A 15 -11.57 10.65 26.21
C VAL A 15 -12.87 10.93 25.45
N LEU A 16 -13.97 10.41 26.01
CA LEU A 16 -15.29 11.03 25.85
C LEU A 16 -15.20 12.42 26.49
N PHE A 17 -15.32 13.49 25.72
CA PHE A 17 -15.62 14.81 26.27
C PHE A 17 -17.05 15.19 25.87
N ALA A 18 -17.90 15.19 26.89
CA ALA A 18 -19.30 15.56 26.81
C ALA A 18 -19.49 17.07 26.65
N LEU A 19 -20.65 17.41 26.10
CA LEU A 19 -21.13 18.73 25.69
C LEU A 19 -20.84 19.86 26.68
N SER A 20 -20.43 21.01 26.11
CA SER A 20 -20.80 22.33 26.61
C SER A 20 -21.42 23.13 25.46
N LEU A 21 -22.75 23.28 25.52
CA LEU A 21 -23.54 24.17 24.66
C LEU A 21 -23.24 25.62 25.05
N LEU A 22 -22.57 26.35 24.17
CA LEU A 22 -22.61 27.82 24.14
C LEU A 22 -23.17 28.22 22.78
N ALA A 23 -24.49 28.38 22.77
CA ALA A 23 -25.20 29.12 21.75
C ALA A 23 -24.84 30.61 21.90
N CYS A 24 -23.88 31.08 21.09
CA CYS A 24 -23.75 32.48 20.77
C CYS A 24 -24.24 32.69 19.34
N SER A 25 -25.46 33.22 19.28
CA SER A 25 -26.06 33.91 18.15
C SER A 25 -25.06 34.90 17.52
N GLY A 26 -24.74 34.69 16.24
CA GLY A 26 -23.97 35.64 15.43
C GLY A 26 -24.00 35.21 13.96
N GLY A 27 -24.69 36.00 13.13
CA GLY A 27 -24.96 35.70 11.74
C GLY A 27 -23.74 35.66 10.81
N GLY A 28 -23.98 35.13 9.62
CA GLY A 28 -23.00 35.12 8.54
C GLY A 28 -23.34 34.05 7.51
N GLY A 29 -24.28 34.37 6.63
CA GLY A 29 -24.50 33.59 5.41
C GLY A 29 -23.21 33.53 4.60
N GLY A 30 -22.67 32.34 4.45
CA GLY A 30 -21.49 32.05 3.65
C GLY A 30 -21.41 30.55 3.49
N GLY A 31 -22.11 30.02 2.49
CA GLY A 31 -21.97 28.63 2.04
C GLY A 31 -20.61 28.43 1.37
N GLY A 32 -19.52 28.71 2.09
CA GLY A 32 -18.19 28.37 1.69
C GLY A 32 -18.00 26.89 1.93
N THR A 33 -17.72 26.14 0.87
CA THR A 33 -17.24 24.77 0.99
C THR A 33 -15.98 24.81 1.86
N THR A 34 -16.07 24.34 3.10
CA THR A 34 -14.90 24.26 3.99
C THR A 34 -13.93 23.25 3.41
N THR A 35 -12.85 23.73 2.81
CA THR A 35 -11.81 22.89 2.24
C THR A 35 -10.57 22.91 3.13
N PHE A 36 -9.80 21.83 3.06
CA PHE A 36 -8.57 21.65 3.82
C PHE A 36 -7.40 21.46 2.87
N SER A 37 -6.24 22.01 3.21
CA SER A 37 -5.02 21.83 2.42
C SER A 37 -4.19 20.69 3.00
N LEU A 38 -3.71 19.81 2.13
CA LEU A 38 -2.79 18.72 2.45
C LEU A 38 -1.56 18.81 1.55
N ALA A 39 -0.37 18.70 2.13
CA ALA A 39 0.89 18.53 1.41
C ALA A 39 1.40 17.10 1.52
N VAL A 40 1.75 16.48 0.39
CA VAL A 40 2.33 15.14 0.33
C VAL A 40 3.74 15.26 -0.23
N THR A 41 4.74 14.92 0.58
CA THR A 41 6.16 14.98 0.19
C THR A 41 6.89 13.74 0.66
N GLY A 42 8.02 13.42 0.04
CA GLY A 42 8.78 12.23 0.41
C GLY A 42 9.86 11.85 -0.58
N ASN A 43 10.40 10.64 -0.39
CA ASN A 43 11.50 10.07 -1.16
C ASN A 43 11.04 8.81 -1.92
N PRO A 44 11.27 8.67 -3.24
CA PRO A 44 11.88 9.66 -4.16
C PRO A 44 10.97 10.85 -4.44
N THR A 45 11.60 11.98 -4.79
CA THR A 45 10.89 13.14 -5.33
C THR A 45 10.24 12.80 -6.66
N GLY A 46 9.07 13.36 -6.95
CA GLY A 46 8.36 13.12 -8.21
C GLY A 46 7.56 11.82 -8.26
N ALA A 47 7.35 11.16 -7.11
CA ALA A 47 6.39 10.07 -7.03
C ALA A 47 4.99 10.54 -7.46
N ARG A 48 4.23 9.68 -8.12
CA ARG A 48 2.85 9.97 -8.53
C ARG A 48 1.97 9.90 -7.29
N VAL A 49 1.13 10.91 -7.10
CA VAL A 49 0.20 10.98 -5.98
C VAL A 49 -1.22 10.91 -6.50
N TYR A 50 -2.04 10.07 -5.89
CA TYR A 50 -3.43 9.87 -6.23
C TYR A 50 -4.31 10.18 -5.03
N LEU A 51 -5.36 10.98 -5.24
CA LEU A 51 -6.42 11.25 -4.28
C LEU A 51 -7.66 10.47 -4.70
N ASN A 52 -8.11 9.53 -3.87
CA ASN A 52 -9.27 8.68 -4.16
C ASN A 52 -9.17 7.99 -5.54
N GLY A 53 -7.95 7.64 -5.96
CA GLY A 53 -7.66 7.00 -7.25
C GLY A 53 -7.46 7.96 -8.43
N GLN A 54 -7.65 9.28 -8.25
CA GLN A 54 -7.42 10.28 -9.29
C GLN A 54 -6.02 10.90 -9.14
N LEU A 55 -5.29 11.02 -10.25
CA LEU A 55 -3.94 11.60 -10.25
C LEU A 55 -4.01 13.07 -9.81
N VAL A 56 -3.10 13.46 -8.92
CA VAL A 56 -2.95 14.82 -8.42
C VAL A 56 -1.78 15.49 -9.13
N GLU A 57 -2.03 16.62 -9.76
CA GLU A 57 -0.99 17.39 -10.47
C GLU A 57 -0.03 18.11 -9.51
N ASN A 58 -0.55 18.63 -8.39
CA ASN A 58 0.25 19.34 -7.40
C ASN A 58 0.15 18.71 -6.00
N PRO A 59 1.02 17.73 -5.68
CA PRO A 59 1.02 17.04 -4.39
C PRO A 59 1.28 17.95 -3.18
N GLN A 60 1.86 19.14 -3.37
CA GLN A 60 2.15 20.06 -2.27
C GLN A 60 0.93 20.91 -1.88
N ARG A 61 -0.13 20.93 -2.70
CA ARG A 61 -1.35 21.73 -2.47
C ARG A 61 -2.59 20.95 -2.86
N ILE A 62 -2.85 19.84 -2.17
CA ILE A 62 -4.06 19.04 -2.37
C ILE A 62 -5.20 19.69 -1.58
N THR A 63 -6.32 19.96 -2.25
CA THR A 63 -7.54 20.46 -1.61
C THR A 63 -8.46 19.29 -1.28
N LEU A 64 -8.77 19.12 0.00
CA LEU A 64 -9.66 18.07 0.51
C LEU A 64 -11.01 18.68 0.90
N LEU A 65 -12.09 17.97 0.56
CA LEU A 65 -13.41 18.24 1.09
C LEU A 65 -13.54 17.63 2.49
N PRO A 66 -14.56 17.99 3.28
CA PRO A 66 -14.80 17.32 4.55
C PRO A 66 -15.05 15.82 4.34
N GLY A 67 -14.43 14.98 5.17
CA GLY A 67 -14.59 13.54 5.13
C GLY A 67 -13.26 12.79 5.12
N THR A 68 -13.34 11.50 4.83
CA THR A 68 -12.18 10.61 4.76
C THR A 68 -11.73 10.44 3.31
N HIS A 69 -10.43 10.59 3.10
CA HIS A 69 -9.78 10.49 1.80
C HIS A 69 -8.66 9.46 1.81
N ARG A 70 -8.44 8.86 0.65
CA ARG A 70 -7.39 7.88 0.42
C ARG A 70 -6.31 8.51 -0.44
N ILE A 71 -5.09 8.58 0.08
CA ILE A 71 -3.93 9.06 -0.64
C ILE A 71 -3.06 7.87 -0.99
N ARG A 72 -2.78 7.66 -2.26
CA ARG A 72 -1.81 6.66 -2.72
C ARG A 72 -0.63 7.38 -3.35
N VAL A 73 0.57 7.08 -2.88
CA VAL A 73 1.82 7.55 -3.47
C VAL A 73 2.50 6.36 -4.11
N GLU A 74 2.97 6.49 -5.36
CA GLU A 74 3.67 5.41 -6.04
C GLU A 74 4.82 5.87 -6.93
N THR A 75 5.77 4.96 -7.13
CA THR A 75 6.88 5.11 -8.07
C THR A 75 7.13 3.79 -8.81
N THR A 76 7.73 3.87 -9.98
CA THR A 76 8.18 2.69 -10.75
C THR A 76 9.69 2.60 -10.67
N LEU A 77 10.18 1.46 -10.20
CA LEU A 77 11.61 1.15 -10.13
C LEU A 77 12.17 0.81 -11.51
N SER A 78 13.50 0.83 -11.64
CA SER A 78 14.20 0.52 -12.90
C SER A 78 13.91 -0.89 -13.46
N ASN A 79 13.54 -1.84 -12.59
CA ASN A 79 13.15 -3.20 -12.97
C ASN A 79 11.66 -3.33 -13.37
N GLY A 80 10.91 -2.22 -13.48
CA GLY A 80 9.49 -2.20 -13.84
C GLY A 80 8.52 -2.53 -12.69
N GLN A 81 9.03 -2.80 -11.49
CA GLN A 81 8.23 -3.01 -10.30
C GLN A 81 7.64 -1.69 -9.80
N VAL A 82 6.36 -1.71 -9.44
CA VAL A 82 5.70 -0.53 -8.85
C VAL A 82 5.74 -0.66 -7.34
N VAL A 83 6.16 0.40 -6.67
CA VAL A 83 6.14 0.54 -5.20
C VAL A 83 5.14 1.63 -4.85
N ALA A 84 4.26 1.34 -3.90
CA ALA A 84 3.27 2.29 -3.46
C ALA A 84 3.10 2.28 -1.94
N GLN A 85 2.60 3.38 -1.40
CA GLN A 85 2.15 3.48 -0.02
C GLN A 85 0.80 4.19 0.01
N GLU A 86 -0.12 3.66 0.80
CA GLU A 86 -1.47 4.18 0.93
C GLU A 86 -1.72 4.75 2.34
N PHE A 87 -2.35 5.92 2.40
CA PHE A 87 -2.69 6.63 3.61
C PHE A 87 -4.18 6.92 3.63
N THR A 88 -4.79 6.76 4.81
CA THR A 88 -6.16 7.20 5.06
C THR A 88 -6.10 8.49 5.87
N VAL A 89 -6.67 9.57 5.33
CA VAL A 89 -6.62 10.92 5.90
C VAL A 89 -8.04 11.42 6.14
N VAL A 90 -8.32 11.86 7.37
CA VAL A 90 -9.52 12.66 7.66
C VAL A 90 -9.18 14.12 7.40
N ALA A 91 -9.98 14.78 6.57
CA ALA A 91 -9.76 16.18 6.20
C ALA A 91 -9.74 17.08 7.44
N GLY A 92 -8.74 17.96 7.51
CA GLY A 92 -8.51 18.84 8.66
C GLY A 92 -7.77 18.20 9.84
N SER A 93 -7.55 16.88 9.85
CA SER A 93 -6.80 16.21 10.92
C SER A 93 -5.28 16.23 10.72
N VAL A 94 -4.82 16.33 9.46
CA VAL A 94 -3.40 16.39 9.10
C VAL A 94 -3.16 17.43 8.02
N GLY A 95 -2.09 18.21 8.17
CA GLY A 95 -1.66 19.21 7.17
C GLY A 95 -0.62 18.67 6.19
N SER A 96 0.08 17.59 6.54
CA SER A 96 1.07 16.96 5.66
C SER A 96 1.23 15.46 5.89
N ILE A 97 1.64 14.77 4.83
CA ILE A 97 2.09 13.37 4.84
C ILE A 97 3.54 13.33 4.37
N GLN A 98 4.37 12.54 5.07
CA GLN A 98 5.70 12.16 4.62
C GLN A 98 5.71 10.70 4.19
N TYR A 99 6.29 10.41 3.02
CA TYR A 99 6.48 9.04 2.53
C TYR A 99 7.95 8.72 2.30
N ASP A 100 8.29 7.44 2.39
CA ASP A 100 9.60 6.92 1.98
C ASP A 100 9.42 5.58 1.27
N LEU A 101 9.35 5.62 -0.07
CA LEU A 101 9.26 4.45 -0.94
C LEU A 101 10.64 3.85 -1.24
N SER A 102 11.72 4.42 -0.71
CA SER A 102 13.10 3.96 -0.91
C SER A 102 13.64 3.16 0.27
N ARG A 103 12.97 3.19 1.42
CA ARG A 103 13.45 2.52 2.62
C ARG A 103 13.23 1.02 2.59
N TYR A 104 12.06 0.59 2.16
CA TYR A 104 11.69 -0.82 2.16
C TYR A 104 11.66 -1.35 0.74
N GLN A 105 12.05 -2.60 0.57
CA GLN A 105 11.94 -3.34 -0.69
C GLN A 105 11.33 -4.71 -0.41
N ILE A 106 10.28 -5.07 -1.16
CA ILE A 106 9.84 -6.47 -1.22
C ILE A 106 10.59 -7.15 -2.36
N GLU A 107 11.40 -8.12 -1.98
CA GLU A 107 12.06 -9.06 -2.88
C GLU A 107 11.20 -10.31 -3.01
N THR A 108 11.07 -10.84 -4.23
CA THR A 108 10.35 -12.09 -4.49
C THR A 108 11.26 -13.14 -5.09
N ASN A 109 10.94 -14.40 -4.81
CA ASN A 109 11.57 -15.55 -5.43
C ASN A 109 10.48 -16.52 -5.94
N PRO A 110 10.32 -16.69 -7.26
CA PRO A 110 11.07 -16.01 -8.32
C PRO A 110 10.75 -14.50 -8.41
N ALA A 111 11.69 -13.71 -8.95
CA ALA A 111 11.55 -12.25 -9.09
C ALA A 111 10.63 -11.84 -10.26
N THR A 112 10.51 -12.71 -11.27
CA THR A 112 9.55 -12.62 -12.37
C THR A 112 8.65 -13.84 -12.29
N ILE A 113 7.34 -13.64 -12.41
CA ILE A 113 6.36 -14.72 -12.30
C ILE A 113 5.88 -15.10 -13.69
N GLU A 114 6.31 -16.26 -14.17
CA GLU A 114 5.79 -16.89 -15.38
C GLU A 114 5.10 -18.21 -14.98
N VAL A 115 3.88 -18.40 -15.45
CA VAL A 115 3.07 -19.58 -15.13
C VAL A 115 2.23 -19.97 -16.33
N TRP A 116 2.14 -21.25 -16.65
CA TRP A 116 1.26 -21.73 -17.70
C TRP A 116 -0.20 -21.74 -17.23
N ALA A 117 -1.15 -21.54 -18.15
CA ALA A 117 -2.55 -21.74 -17.84
C ALA A 117 -2.80 -23.17 -17.33
N GLY A 118 -3.46 -23.31 -16.18
CA GLY A 118 -3.70 -24.58 -15.50
C GLY A 118 -2.58 -25.00 -14.53
N GLU A 119 -1.39 -24.41 -14.62
CA GLU A 119 -0.26 -24.72 -13.75
C GLU A 119 -0.16 -23.78 -12.55
N GLN A 120 0.68 -24.15 -11.60
CA GLN A 120 0.90 -23.41 -10.37
C GLN A 120 2.39 -23.17 -10.08
N ILE A 121 2.69 -22.04 -9.47
CA ILE A 121 4.03 -21.70 -9.01
C ILE A 121 3.97 -21.11 -7.60
N GLN A 122 4.95 -21.46 -6.76
CA GLN A 122 5.11 -20.84 -5.44
C GLN A 122 6.02 -19.62 -5.55
N VAL A 123 5.59 -18.52 -4.95
CA VAL A 123 6.35 -17.27 -4.85
C VAL A 123 6.58 -16.98 -3.38
N ALA A 124 7.84 -16.88 -2.97
CA ALA A 124 8.23 -16.39 -1.66
C ALA A 124 8.49 -14.88 -1.72
N ALA A 125 8.22 -14.18 -0.63
CA ALA A 125 8.47 -12.74 -0.48
C ALA A 125 9.26 -12.44 0.80
N THR A 126 10.15 -11.45 0.73
CA THR A 126 10.91 -10.95 1.88
C THR A 126 10.92 -9.44 1.90
N LEU A 127 10.66 -8.85 3.07
CA LEU A 127 10.78 -7.41 3.29
C LEU A 127 12.21 -7.09 3.72
N ARG A 128 12.91 -6.28 2.93
CA ARG A 128 14.25 -5.77 3.26
C ARG A 128 14.16 -4.29 3.61
N ASP A 129 14.77 -3.90 4.72
CA ASP A 129 15.07 -2.50 5.01
C ASP A 129 16.40 -2.15 4.34
N LEU A 130 16.38 -1.24 3.37
CA LEU A 130 17.53 -0.83 2.57
C LEU A 130 18.51 0.10 3.32
N GLN A 131 18.10 0.70 4.43
CA GLN A 131 18.99 1.53 5.25
C GLN A 131 19.90 0.65 6.11
N THR A 132 19.34 -0.44 6.64
CA THR A 132 20.07 -1.38 7.52
C THR A 132 20.54 -2.63 6.80
N ASN A 133 20.09 -2.83 5.55
CA ASN A 133 20.23 -4.07 4.79
C ASN A 133 19.69 -5.32 5.51
N GLY A 134 18.79 -5.13 6.47
CA GLY A 134 18.22 -6.19 7.30
C GLY A 134 16.92 -6.74 6.73
N ILE A 135 16.66 -8.03 6.96
CA ILE A 135 15.32 -8.60 6.72
C ILE A 135 14.43 -8.20 7.89
N VAL A 136 13.28 -7.62 7.56
CA VAL A 136 12.26 -7.20 8.52
C VAL A 136 11.15 -8.24 8.53
N SER A 137 10.61 -8.54 9.71
CA SER A 137 9.41 -9.37 9.82
C SER A 137 8.22 -8.63 9.20
N ALA A 138 7.48 -9.31 8.33
CA ALA A 138 6.33 -8.78 7.63
C ALA A 138 5.15 -9.77 7.73
N ASP A 139 3.93 -9.25 7.61
CA ASP A 139 2.74 -10.07 7.37
C ASP A 139 2.15 -9.64 6.03
N PHE A 140 2.47 -10.39 4.98
CA PHE A 140 2.05 -10.01 3.65
C PHE A 140 0.62 -10.43 3.35
N ILE A 141 -0.11 -9.50 2.75
CA ILE A 141 -1.40 -9.73 2.10
C ILE A 141 -1.12 -9.82 0.60
N PHE A 142 -1.58 -10.91 -0.01
CA PHE A 142 -1.39 -11.18 -1.43
C PHE A 142 -2.72 -11.07 -2.17
N SER A 143 -2.72 -10.44 -3.34
CA SER A 143 -3.85 -10.42 -4.27
C SER A 143 -3.36 -10.31 -5.71
N VAL A 144 -4.19 -10.65 -6.69
CA VAL A 144 -3.89 -10.46 -8.12
C VAL A 144 -4.80 -9.37 -8.68
N ARG A 145 -4.25 -8.47 -9.50
CA ARG A 145 -5.01 -7.36 -10.10
C ARG A 145 -6.19 -7.84 -10.94
N ASP A 146 -6.00 -8.89 -11.73
CA ASP A 146 -7.05 -9.52 -12.55
C ASP A 146 -7.14 -11.03 -12.25
N PRO A 147 -8.14 -11.46 -11.45
CA PRO A 147 -8.31 -12.87 -11.09
C PRO A 147 -8.76 -13.76 -12.26
N ASN A 148 -9.20 -13.19 -13.39
CA ASN A 148 -9.56 -13.98 -14.57
C ASN A 148 -8.33 -14.49 -15.34
N LEU A 149 -7.16 -13.88 -15.09
CA LEU A 149 -5.89 -14.27 -15.72
C LEU A 149 -5.06 -15.15 -14.79
N ALA A 150 -4.99 -14.83 -13.49
CA ALA A 150 -4.31 -15.65 -12.48
C ALA A 150 -4.95 -15.49 -11.10
N THR A 151 -4.90 -16.53 -10.27
CA THR A 151 -5.37 -16.47 -8.87
C THR A 151 -4.20 -16.60 -7.89
N ALA A 152 -4.36 -16.04 -6.68
CA ALA A 152 -3.41 -16.16 -5.59
C ALA A 152 -4.03 -16.85 -4.37
N GLN A 153 -3.32 -17.83 -3.81
CA GLN A 153 -3.66 -18.49 -2.55
C GLN A 153 -2.50 -18.32 -1.56
N LYS A 154 -2.74 -17.64 -0.44
CA LYS A 154 -1.74 -17.47 0.63
C LYS A 154 -1.41 -18.85 1.21
N LEU A 155 -0.12 -19.20 1.26
CA LEU A 155 0.38 -20.45 1.86
C LEU A 155 0.91 -20.21 3.28
N SER A 156 1.57 -19.07 3.49
CA SER A 156 2.10 -18.61 4.78
C SER A 156 2.16 -17.09 4.82
N THR A 157 2.72 -16.49 5.88
CA THR A 157 2.93 -15.03 5.94
C THR A 157 3.82 -14.51 4.81
N ASN A 158 4.74 -15.35 4.31
CA ASN A 158 5.79 -14.95 3.36
C ASN A 158 5.74 -15.72 2.04
N ALA A 159 4.70 -16.52 1.79
CA ALA A 159 4.59 -17.31 0.57
C ALA A 159 3.16 -17.36 0.03
N VAL A 160 3.05 -17.32 -1.29
CA VAL A 160 1.81 -17.40 -2.05
C VAL A 160 1.96 -18.41 -3.18
N ARG A 161 0.88 -19.13 -3.47
CA ARG A 161 0.74 -19.92 -4.67
C ARG A 161 0.00 -19.12 -5.72
N ILE A 162 0.59 -18.99 -6.90
CA ILE A 162 -0.05 -18.39 -8.07
C ILE A 162 -0.48 -19.51 -9.00
N THR A 163 -1.71 -19.46 -9.49
CA THR A 163 -2.26 -20.38 -10.49
C THR A 163 -2.59 -19.61 -11.76
N GLY A 164 -2.07 -20.04 -12.90
CA GLY A 164 -2.43 -19.47 -14.19
C GLY A 164 -3.83 -19.91 -14.59
N VAL A 165 -4.70 -18.96 -14.98
CA VAL A 165 -6.09 -19.24 -15.39
C VAL A 165 -6.23 -19.12 -16.90
N ARG A 166 -5.77 -18.01 -17.47
CA ARG A 166 -5.86 -17.72 -18.91
C ARG A 166 -4.66 -16.90 -19.35
N GLN A 167 -4.19 -17.14 -20.57
CA GLN A 167 -3.09 -16.39 -21.18
C GLN A 167 -3.33 -14.87 -21.08
N GLY A 168 -2.30 -14.15 -20.65
CA GLY A 168 -2.33 -12.69 -20.50
C GLY A 168 -1.29 -12.18 -19.52
N ALA A 169 -1.30 -10.88 -19.26
CA ALA A 169 -0.42 -10.24 -18.29
C ALA A 169 -1.25 -9.59 -17.17
N THR A 170 -0.82 -9.80 -15.94
CA THR A 170 -1.43 -9.19 -14.74
C THR A 170 -0.33 -8.86 -13.72
N ARG A 171 -0.70 -8.52 -12.49
CA ARG A 171 0.25 -8.21 -11.41
C ARG A 171 -0.15 -8.88 -10.11
N LEU A 172 0.84 -9.46 -9.43
CA LEU A 172 0.75 -9.84 -8.02
C LEU A 172 0.93 -8.58 -7.18
N VAL A 173 -0.05 -8.27 -6.35
CA VAL A 173 -0.02 -7.18 -5.38
C VAL A 173 0.33 -7.77 -4.01
N ILE A 174 1.46 -7.35 -3.46
CA ILE A 174 1.96 -7.76 -2.15
C ILE A 174 1.92 -6.53 -1.25
N THR A 175 1.11 -6.57 -0.19
CA THR A 175 1.02 -5.46 0.77
C THR A 175 1.51 -5.93 2.13
N ASP A 176 2.44 -5.19 2.74
CA ASP A 176 2.80 -5.42 4.14
C ASP A 176 1.73 -4.83 5.06
N GLY A 177 1.15 -5.66 5.93
CA GLY A 177 0.08 -5.25 6.84
C GLY A 177 0.52 -4.25 7.92
N GLY A 178 1.81 -4.16 8.24
CA GLY A 178 2.32 -3.24 9.24
C GLY A 178 2.55 -1.82 8.72
N THR A 179 3.19 -1.70 7.56
CA THR A 179 3.61 -0.41 6.97
C THR A 179 2.63 0.13 5.93
N GLY A 180 1.75 -0.72 5.39
CA GLY A 180 0.88 -0.38 4.27
C GLY A 180 1.62 -0.20 2.93
N VAL A 181 2.90 -0.58 2.87
CA VAL A 181 3.67 -0.54 1.63
C VAL A 181 3.23 -1.69 0.74
N THR A 182 2.95 -1.36 -0.51
CA THR A 182 2.50 -2.29 -1.55
C THR A 182 3.54 -2.38 -2.66
N PHE A 183 3.80 -3.60 -3.12
CA PHE A 183 4.63 -3.88 -4.27
C PHE A 183 3.87 -4.68 -5.31
N GLU A 184 4.07 -4.35 -6.58
CA GLU A 184 3.44 -5.05 -7.69
C GLU A 184 4.47 -5.76 -8.57
N VAL A 185 4.41 -7.09 -8.57
CA VAL A 185 5.27 -7.97 -9.36
C VAL A 185 4.52 -8.39 -10.63
N PRO A 186 5.09 -8.23 -11.84
CA PRO A 186 4.44 -8.65 -13.07
C PRO A 186 4.25 -10.18 -13.09
N ILE A 187 3.08 -10.61 -13.55
CA ILE A 187 2.76 -12.00 -13.85
C ILE A 187 2.50 -12.11 -15.36
N SER A 188 3.19 -13.03 -16.02
CA SER A 188 2.90 -13.46 -17.38
C SER A 188 2.30 -14.87 -17.34
N VAL A 189 1.04 -14.97 -17.78
CA VAL A 189 0.37 -16.27 -17.94
C VAL A 189 0.51 -16.71 -19.39
N LEU A 190 1.17 -17.84 -19.58
CA LEU A 190 1.48 -18.40 -20.89
C LEU A 190 0.37 -19.37 -21.34
N ASP A 191 0.15 -19.48 -22.65
CA ASP A 191 -0.79 -20.44 -23.26
C ASP A 191 -0.09 -21.78 -23.55
N PHE A 192 -0.83 -22.88 -23.65
CA PHE A 192 -0.29 -24.26 -23.78
C PHE A 192 0.70 -24.46 -24.98
N PRO A 193 1.64 -25.46 -24.99
CA PRO A 193 1.69 -26.69 -24.18
C PRO A 193 3.07 -27.15 -23.62
N PRO A 194 3.11 -28.17 -22.74
CA PRO A 194 4.11 -29.23 -22.91
C PRO A 194 3.50 -30.46 -23.61
N PRO A 195 3.93 -30.82 -24.84
CA PRO A 195 3.68 -32.13 -25.44
C PRO A 195 4.44 -33.23 -24.67
N PRO A 196 3.98 -34.49 -24.70
CA PRO A 196 4.53 -35.59 -23.89
C PRO A 196 6.00 -35.87 -24.23
N ASN A 197 6.77 -36.15 -23.17
CA ASN A 197 8.15 -36.68 -23.22
C ASN A 197 8.24 -37.97 -24.03
#